data_AF-A0A180G786-F1
#
_entry.id   AF-A0A180G786-F1
#
_cell.length_a   1.000
_cell.length_b   1.000
_cell.length_c   1.000
_cell.angle_alpha   90.00
_cell.angle_beta   90.00
_cell.angle_gamma   90.00
#
_symmetry.space_group_name_H-M   'P 1'
#
loop_
_entity.id
_entity.type
_entity.pdbx_description
1 polymer ?
#
loop_
_entity_poly.entity_id
_entity_poly.type
_entity_poly.pdbx_seq_one_letter_code
_entity_poly.pdbx_strand_id
1 'polypeptide(L)'
;MANRAHVPLQADQLKLSSETIQDWVEVTSERFCSDFATIVEANSAMKDGDYGRLMFMWQRWAVMSQGIGGMPHYSKHLPKLIVLLNHILPESLSQLVLNTLLLSPKGKPGHFMATDFYLEVQNYWLKYFFNHSGIGTDIERLKEVFSSNISLLQYLLQLLKLESGSEVIPQSHKNMLTLDSINNFLCMAESERLGQTPPDGATDEAIDDFYLNGIAKMQKEFFQSGLNRFKPYSQGIMSMYDEDDVQHEAEEKEITTGLEHEYLNDESSESIEM
;
A
#
# COMPACT_ATOMS: atom_id res chain seq x y z
N MET A 1 -20.20 44.18 29.66
CA MET A 1 -19.67 43.50 28.45
C MET A 1 -20.07 44.34 27.24
N ALA A 2 -19.14 45.13 26.69
CA ALA A 2 -19.43 46.04 25.59
C ALA A 2 -19.20 45.34 24.24
N ASN A 3 -20.22 45.41 23.39
CA ASN A 3 -20.28 44.83 22.05
C ASN A 3 -19.21 45.49 21.15
N ARG A 4 -18.19 44.72 20.73
CA ARG A 4 -17.06 45.19 19.89
C ARG A 4 -17.29 44.97 18.39
N ALA A 5 -18.55 44.98 17.92
CA ALA A 5 -18.89 44.80 16.51
C ALA A 5 -18.55 46.01 15.60
N HIS A 6 -18.05 47.12 16.16
CA HIS A 6 -17.78 48.37 15.42
C HIS A 6 -16.33 48.83 15.45
N VAL A 7 -15.38 47.99 15.86
CA VAL A 7 -13.96 48.31 15.72
C VAL A 7 -13.54 47.92 14.29
N PRO A 8 -13.09 48.85 13.43
CA PRO A 8 -12.50 48.48 12.15
C PRO A 8 -11.29 47.60 12.43
N LEU A 9 -11.20 46.45 11.75
CA LEU A 9 -10.04 45.56 11.81
C LEU A 9 -8.79 46.38 11.46
N GLN A 10 -7.98 46.70 12.47
CA GLN A 10 -6.72 47.40 12.27
C GLN A 10 -5.73 46.46 11.58
N ALA A 11 -4.86 47.02 10.72
CA ALA A 11 -3.93 46.29 9.86
C ALA A 11 -2.89 45.44 10.62
N ASP A 12 -2.82 45.59 11.94
CA ASP A 12 -2.01 44.82 12.88
C ASP A 12 -2.65 43.48 13.29
N GLN A 13 -3.91 43.22 12.94
CA GLN A 13 -4.60 41.93 13.18
C GLN A 13 -4.50 40.94 12.00
N LEU A 14 -4.04 41.39 10.83
CA LEU A 14 -3.76 40.54 9.67
C LEU A 14 -2.23 40.46 9.48
N LYS A 15 -1.59 39.46 10.10
CA LYS A 15 -0.20 39.10 9.82
C LYS A 15 -0.09 38.39 8.46
N LEU A 16 -0.48 39.04 7.37
CA LEU A 16 -0.02 38.69 6.03
C LEU A 16 1.19 39.58 5.70
N SER A 17 2.39 39.16 6.12
CA SER A 17 3.63 39.70 5.56
C SER A 17 4.09 38.81 4.40
N SER A 18 4.89 39.36 3.48
CA SER A 18 5.50 38.58 2.39
C SER A 18 6.31 37.39 2.91
N GLU A 19 6.91 37.50 4.11
CA GLU A 19 7.62 36.40 4.77
C GLU A 19 6.68 35.27 5.19
N THR A 20 5.50 35.56 5.78
CA THR A 20 4.53 34.52 6.16
C THR A 20 3.97 33.77 4.95
N ILE A 21 3.83 34.46 3.81
CA ILE A 21 3.36 33.85 2.55
C ILE A 21 4.47 32.97 1.96
N GLN A 22 5.71 33.46 1.96
CA GLN A 22 6.88 32.70 1.50
C GLN A 22 7.07 31.43 2.32
N ASP A 23 7.06 31.53 3.66
CA ASP A 23 7.14 30.40 4.58
C ASP A 23 5.99 29.40 4.35
N TRP A 24 4.78 29.90 4.10
CA TRP A 24 3.62 29.04 3.82
C TRP A 24 3.75 28.31 2.49
N VAL A 25 4.21 28.98 1.43
CA VAL A 25 4.49 28.38 0.12
C VAL A 25 5.61 27.35 0.23
N GLU A 26 6.68 27.66 0.97
CA GLU A 26 7.80 26.75 1.19
C GLU A 26 7.37 25.51 1.97
N VAL A 27 6.70 25.66 3.11
CA VAL A 27 6.21 24.51 3.91
C VAL A 27 5.20 23.67 3.13
N THR A 28 4.32 24.29 2.36
CA THR A 28 3.32 23.59 1.54
C THR A 28 3.97 22.86 0.36
N SER A 29 4.96 23.48 -0.27
CA SER A 29 5.75 22.88 -1.35
C SER A 29 6.62 21.72 -0.85
N GLU A 30 7.26 21.87 0.30
CA GLU A 30 8.04 20.81 0.95
C GLU A 30 7.17 19.60 1.29
N ARG A 31 5.98 19.82 1.84
CA ARG A 31 5.02 18.75 2.16
C ARG A 31 4.55 18.02 0.91
N PHE A 32 4.17 18.77 -0.12
CA PHE A 32 3.80 18.19 -1.41
C PHE A 32 4.95 17.38 -2.03
N CYS A 33 6.17 17.93 -2.01
CA CYS A 33 7.36 17.24 -2.52
C CYS A 33 7.68 15.97 -1.73
N SER A 34 7.54 16.02 -0.39
CA SER A 34 7.73 14.86 0.48
C SER A 34 6.72 13.75 0.18
N ASP A 35 5.44 14.08 0.07
CA ASP A 35 4.39 13.11 -0.26
C ASP A 35 4.59 12.52 -1.65
N PHE A 36 4.93 13.35 -2.63
CA PHE A 36 5.24 12.91 -3.99
C PHE A 36 6.49 12.02 -4.06
N ALA A 37 7.52 12.31 -3.25
CA ALA A 37 8.72 11.49 -3.17
C ALA A 37 8.41 10.05 -2.77
N THR A 38 7.41 9.82 -1.91
CA THR A 38 6.99 8.45 -1.57
C THR A 38 6.43 7.68 -2.76
N ILE A 39 5.73 8.36 -3.68
CA ILE A 39 5.19 7.77 -4.92
C ILE A 39 6.33 7.43 -5.88
N VAL A 40 7.28 8.35 -6.03
CA VAL A 40 8.46 8.15 -6.89
C VAL A 40 9.29 6.97 -6.39
N GLU A 41 9.52 6.90 -5.07
CA GLU A 41 10.27 5.82 -4.44
C GLU A 41 9.56 4.47 -4.58
N ALA A 42 8.24 4.41 -4.33
CA ALA A 42 7.47 3.19 -4.53
C ALA A 42 7.53 2.69 -5.99
N ASN A 43 7.44 3.61 -6.96
CA ASN A 43 7.60 3.27 -8.38
C ASN A 43 9.01 2.76 -8.73
N SER A 44 10.02 3.37 -8.14
CA SER A 44 11.42 2.94 -8.29
C SER A 44 11.63 1.53 -7.72
N ALA A 45 11.21 1.31 -6.47
CA ALA A 45 11.26 0.01 -5.79
C ALA A 45 10.53 -1.08 -6.57
N MET A 46 9.33 -0.78 -7.09
CA MET A 46 8.58 -1.71 -7.94
C MET A 46 9.34 -2.11 -9.19
N LYS A 47 10.00 -1.17 -9.88
CA LYS A 47 10.78 -1.45 -11.11
C LYS A 47 12.04 -2.26 -10.82
N ASP A 48 12.65 -2.04 -9.65
CA ASP A 48 13.82 -2.76 -9.17
C ASP A 48 13.46 -4.17 -8.67
N GLY A 49 12.18 -4.45 -8.44
CA GLY A 49 11.73 -5.72 -7.85
C GLY A 49 11.98 -5.81 -6.34
N ASP A 50 12.26 -4.68 -5.68
CA ASP A 50 12.57 -4.62 -4.25
C ASP A 50 11.28 -4.46 -3.44
N TYR A 51 10.73 -5.58 -2.99
CA TYR A 51 9.55 -5.60 -2.14
C TYR A 51 9.82 -5.05 -0.74
N GLY A 52 11.07 -5.00 -0.26
CA GLY A 52 11.43 -4.46 1.05
C GLY A 52 11.26 -2.95 1.08
N ARG A 53 11.83 -2.25 0.09
CA ARG A 53 11.61 -0.80 -0.12
C ARG A 53 10.13 -0.49 -0.34
N LEU A 54 9.43 -1.32 -1.12
CA LEU A 54 8.00 -1.16 -1.33
C LEU A 54 7.18 -1.33 -0.04
N MET A 55 7.52 -2.31 0.80
CA MET A 55 6.86 -2.54 2.10
C MET A 55 7.05 -1.35 3.03
N PHE A 56 8.24 -0.75 3.04
CA PHE A 56 8.50 0.47 3.82
C PHE A 56 7.61 1.64 3.36
N MET A 57 7.43 1.83 2.05
CA MET A 57 6.48 2.82 1.52
C MET A 57 5.03 2.51 1.90
N TRP A 58 4.61 1.24 1.85
CA TRP A 58 3.28 0.82 2.27
C TRP A 58 3.01 1.10 3.75
N GLN A 59 3.99 0.91 4.63
CA GLN A 59 3.89 1.28 6.04
C GLN A 59 3.65 2.78 6.21
N ARG A 60 4.36 3.63 5.45
CA ARG A 60 4.14 5.08 5.46
C ARG A 60 2.72 5.43 4.99
N TRP A 61 2.28 4.86 3.88
CA TRP A 61 0.95 5.10 3.31
C TRP A 61 -0.19 4.57 4.20
N ALA A 62 0.03 3.46 4.90
CA ALA A 62 -0.92 2.93 5.88
C ALA A 62 -1.23 3.95 6.99
N VAL A 63 -0.24 4.75 7.40
CA VAL A 63 -0.41 5.87 8.34
C VAL A 63 -1.06 7.07 7.67
N MET A 64 -0.52 7.54 6.54
CA MET A 64 -1.03 8.74 5.84
C MET A 64 -2.50 8.61 5.45
N SER A 65 -2.91 7.43 4.97
CA SER A 65 -4.30 7.15 4.58
C SER A 65 -5.30 7.23 5.73
N GLN A 66 -4.86 7.20 7.00
CA GLN A 66 -5.75 7.47 8.12
C GLN A 66 -6.12 8.95 8.22
N GLY A 67 -5.19 9.84 7.85
CA GLY A 67 -5.37 11.29 7.80
C GLY A 67 -6.13 11.76 6.57
N ILE A 68 -5.96 11.09 5.43
CA ILE A 68 -6.67 11.39 4.16
C ILE A 68 -8.09 10.84 4.26
N GLY A 69 -9.06 11.68 4.63
CA GLY A 69 -10.47 11.29 4.85
C GLY A 69 -11.20 10.64 3.67
N GLY A 70 -10.59 10.57 2.48
CA GLY A 70 -11.18 10.03 1.24
C GLY A 70 -10.81 8.58 0.87
N MET A 71 -10.07 7.84 1.72
CA MET A 71 -9.56 6.50 1.36
C MET A 71 -9.99 5.38 2.34
N PRO A 72 -11.29 5.07 2.47
CA PRO A 72 -11.79 4.13 3.48
C PRO A 72 -11.32 2.68 3.27
N HIS A 73 -11.14 2.25 2.02
CA HIS A 73 -10.69 0.89 1.72
C HIS A 73 -9.20 0.71 2.05
N TYR A 74 -8.34 1.59 1.51
CA TYR A 74 -6.90 1.49 1.73
C TYR A 74 -6.51 1.70 3.19
N SER A 75 -7.11 2.67 3.88
CA SER A 75 -6.88 2.91 5.31
C SER A 75 -7.28 1.73 6.20
N LYS A 76 -8.16 0.83 5.74
CA LYS A 76 -8.53 -0.38 6.48
C LYS A 76 -7.73 -1.61 6.08
N HIS A 77 -7.58 -1.85 4.78
CA HIS A 77 -7.05 -3.11 4.26
C HIS A 77 -5.52 -3.14 4.18
N LEU A 78 -4.88 -2.01 3.88
CA LEU A 78 -3.41 -1.96 3.78
C LEU A 78 -2.73 -2.24 5.13
N PRO A 79 -3.14 -1.61 6.26
CA PRO A 79 -2.55 -1.94 7.57
C PRO A 79 -2.76 -3.42 7.94
N LYS A 80 -3.93 -4.00 7.62
CA LYS A 80 -4.20 -5.43 7.85
C LYS A 80 -3.22 -6.32 7.09
N LEU A 81 -3.00 -6.02 5.81
CA LEU A 81 -2.08 -6.79 4.98
C LEU A 81 -0.66 -6.71 5.53
N ILE A 82 -0.21 -5.52 5.93
CA ILE A 82 1.12 -5.31 6.52
C ILE A 82 1.27 -6.12 7.82
N VAL A 83 0.28 -6.07 8.72
CA VAL A 83 0.30 -6.85 9.96
C VAL A 83 0.28 -8.35 9.67
N LEU A 84 -0.51 -8.79 8.69
CA LEU A 84 -0.57 -10.19 8.28
C LEU A 84 0.78 -10.70 7.81
N LEU A 85 1.44 -9.96 6.91
CA LEU A 85 2.73 -10.34 6.32
C LEU A 85 3.89 -10.26 7.32
N ASN A 86 3.93 -9.25 8.18
CA ASN A 86 5.09 -9.02 9.06
C ASN A 86 5.00 -9.73 10.41
N HIS A 87 3.79 -10.06 10.89
CA HIS A 87 3.61 -10.50 12.28
C HIS A 87 2.77 -11.77 12.47
N ILE A 88 1.99 -12.21 11.48
CA ILE A 88 1.06 -13.34 11.66
C ILE A 88 1.46 -14.54 10.80
N LEU A 89 1.83 -14.32 9.54
CA LEU A 89 2.26 -15.40 8.67
C LEU A 89 3.64 -15.94 9.09
N PRO A 90 3.85 -17.26 9.06
CA PRO A 90 5.18 -17.84 9.16
C PRO A 90 6.12 -17.22 8.12
N GLU A 91 7.40 -17.03 8.48
CA GLU A 91 8.37 -16.33 7.66
C GLU A 91 8.44 -16.88 6.23
N SER A 92 8.44 -18.21 6.08
CA SER A 92 8.48 -18.89 4.78
C SER A 92 7.29 -18.52 3.88
N LEU A 93 6.09 -18.42 4.46
CA LEU A 93 4.87 -18.08 3.72
C LEU A 93 4.81 -16.58 3.41
N SER A 94 5.26 -15.74 4.33
CA SER A 94 5.40 -14.29 4.08
C SER A 94 6.37 -14.02 2.94
N GLN A 95 7.56 -14.64 2.97
CA GLN A 95 8.54 -14.55 1.90
C GLN A 95 7.97 -15.05 0.57
N LEU A 96 7.23 -16.15 0.57
CA LEU A 96 6.57 -16.64 -0.65
C LEU A 96 5.63 -15.57 -1.24
N VAL A 97 4.74 -15.00 -0.42
CA VAL A 97 3.81 -13.96 -0.88
C VAL A 97 4.56 -12.74 -1.40
N LEU A 98 5.57 -12.26 -0.66
CA LEU A 98 6.39 -11.10 -1.05
C LEU A 98 7.15 -11.32 -2.35
N ASN A 99 7.76 -12.49 -2.52
CA ASN A 99 8.47 -12.87 -3.75
C ASN A 99 7.54 -13.01 -4.96
N THR A 100 6.25 -13.27 -4.73
CA THR A 100 5.23 -13.34 -5.79
C THR A 100 4.50 -12.02 -6.02
N LEU A 101 4.79 -10.97 -5.25
CA LEU A 101 4.11 -9.67 -5.36
C LEU A 101 4.51 -8.92 -6.63
N LEU A 102 5.78 -9.05 -7.02
CA LEU A 102 6.39 -8.41 -8.18
C LEU A 102 6.92 -9.47 -9.13
N LEU A 103 6.69 -9.29 -10.43
CA LEU A 103 7.24 -10.16 -11.47
C LEU A 103 7.86 -9.36 -12.61
N SER A 104 8.86 -9.94 -13.25
CA SER A 104 9.48 -9.39 -14.46
C SER A 104 9.19 -10.31 -15.64
N PRO A 105 8.17 -10.02 -16.48
CA PRO A 105 7.78 -10.92 -17.57
C PRO A 105 8.90 -11.20 -18.57
N LYS A 106 9.81 -10.23 -18.73
CA LYS A 106 10.95 -10.31 -19.66
C LYS A 106 12.27 -10.67 -18.97
N GLY A 107 12.27 -10.86 -17.65
CA GLY A 107 13.48 -11.07 -16.85
C GLY A 107 14.50 -9.94 -16.95
N LYS A 108 14.09 -8.73 -17.36
CA LYS A 108 15.00 -7.58 -17.52
C LYS A 108 15.08 -6.78 -16.22
N PRO A 109 16.28 -6.32 -15.80
CA PRO A 109 16.42 -5.37 -14.71
C PRO A 109 15.63 -4.08 -14.97
N GLY A 110 15.06 -3.49 -13.92
CA GLY A 110 14.26 -2.26 -14.03
C GLY A 110 12.89 -2.41 -14.71
N HIS A 111 12.45 -3.65 -14.95
CA HIS A 111 11.18 -3.97 -15.64
C HIS A 111 10.29 -4.89 -14.80
N PHE A 112 10.48 -4.90 -13.48
CA PHE A 112 9.52 -5.52 -12.58
C PHE A 112 8.21 -4.72 -12.57
N MET A 113 7.11 -5.44 -12.35
CA MET A 113 5.77 -4.89 -12.27
C MET A 113 4.97 -5.69 -11.24
N ALA A 114 3.92 -5.08 -10.69
CA ALA A 114 3.01 -5.79 -9.80
C ALA A 114 2.34 -6.96 -10.52
N THR A 115 2.20 -8.08 -9.82
CA THR A 115 1.58 -9.29 -10.36
C THR A 115 0.15 -9.05 -10.81
N ASP A 116 -0.62 -8.29 -10.03
CA ASP A 116 -1.98 -7.91 -10.38
C ASP A 116 -2.03 -7.08 -11.67
N PHE A 117 -1.13 -6.10 -11.84
CA PHE A 117 -1.05 -5.32 -13.08
C PHE A 117 -0.70 -6.19 -14.29
N TYR A 118 0.16 -7.20 -14.13
CA TYR A 118 0.42 -8.14 -15.22
C TYR A 118 -0.83 -8.99 -15.55
N LEU A 119 -1.58 -9.43 -14.54
CA LEU A 119 -2.85 -10.14 -14.73
C LEU A 119 -3.89 -9.26 -15.43
N GLU A 120 -3.98 -7.96 -15.12
CA GLU A 120 -4.83 -7.02 -15.83
C GLU A 120 -4.47 -6.93 -17.32
N VAL A 121 -3.18 -6.90 -17.64
CA VAL A 121 -2.71 -6.94 -19.04
C VAL A 121 -3.15 -8.23 -19.72
N GLN A 122 -3.00 -9.39 -19.07
CA GLN A 122 -3.46 -10.66 -19.64
C GLN A 122 -4.99 -10.67 -19.85
N ASN A 123 -5.75 -10.17 -18.89
CA ASN A 123 -7.20 -10.05 -18.96
C ASN A 123 -7.65 -9.09 -20.07
N TYR A 124 -6.91 -8.00 -20.30
CA TYR A 124 -7.14 -7.11 -21.43
C TYR A 124 -7.01 -7.85 -22.77
N TRP A 125 -5.92 -8.61 -22.95
CA TRP A 125 -5.72 -9.37 -24.19
C TRP A 125 -6.80 -10.42 -24.39
N LEU A 126 -7.21 -11.10 -23.31
CA LEU A 126 -8.29 -12.08 -23.36
C LEU A 126 -9.60 -11.46 -23.86
N LYS A 127 -9.96 -10.27 -23.34
CA LYS A 127 -11.10 -9.49 -23.83
C LYS A 127 -10.91 -9.02 -25.28
N TYR A 128 -9.70 -8.59 -25.64
CA TYR A 128 -9.39 -8.18 -27.01
C TYR A 128 -9.63 -9.32 -28.01
N PHE A 129 -9.09 -10.51 -27.74
CA PHE A 129 -9.31 -11.69 -28.59
C PHE A 129 -10.78 -12.10 -28.63
N PHE A 130 -11.49 -12.05 -27.50
CA PHE A 130 -12.92 -12.37 -27.46
C PHE A 130 -13.74 -11.42 -28.34
N ASN A 131 -13.50 -10.12 -28.26
CA ASN A 131 -14.27 -9.12 -29.02
C ASN A 131 -13.97 -9.12 -30.53
N HIS A 132 -12.79 -9.59 -30.94
CA HIS A 132 -12.37 -9.62 -32.35
C HIS A 132 -12.49 -11.01 -32.99
N SER A 133 -12.76 -12.04 -32.19
CA SER A 133 -13.19 -13.35 -32.68
C SER A 133 -14.71 -13.27 -32.86
N GLY A 134 -15.21 -13.47 -34.08
CA GLY A 134 -16.62 -13.21 -34.44
C GLY A 134 -17.66 -14.08 -33.70
N ILE A 135 -18.86 -14.23 -34.30
CA ILE A 135 -20.08 -14.84 -33.71
C ILE A 135 -19.91 -16.29 -33.15
N GLY A 136 -18.75 -16.93 -33.32
CA GLY A 136 -18.45 -18.31 -32.87
C GLY A 136 -17.52 -18.45 -31.65
N THR A 137 -17.26 -17.39 -30.89
CA THR A 137 -16.33 -17.47 -29.75
C THR A 137 -16.98 -18.12 -28.52
N ASP A 138 -16.61 -19.36 -28.26
CA ASP A 138 -17.02 -20.11 -27.06
C ASP A 138 -16.22 -19.64 -25.83
N ILE A 139 -16.94 -19.19 -24.80
CA ILE A 139 -16.35 -18.69 -23.56
C ILE A 139 -15.61 -19.78 -22.79
N GLU A 140 -16.07 -21.03 -22.86
CA GLU A 140 -15.39 -22.15 -22.20
C GLU A 140 -14.06 -22.43 -22.89
N ARG A 141 -14.03 -22.35 -24.23
CA ARG A 141 -12.77 -22.49 -24.99
C ARG A 141 -11.81 -21.33 -24.74
N LEU A 142 -12.32 -20.10 -24.55
CA LEU A 142 -11.49 -18.94 -24.17
C LEU A 142 -10.86 -19.14 -22.80
N LYS A 143 -11.63 -19.66 -21.85
CA LYS A 143 -11.18 -19.93 -20.48
C LYS A 143 -10.21 -21.11 -20.42
N GLU A 144 -10.50 -22.23 -21.07
CA GLU A 144 -9.71 -23.46 -20.91
C GLU A 144 -8.48 -23.52 -21.83
N VAL A 145 -8.57 -22.95 -23.04
CA VAL A 145 -7.50 -23.07 -24.05
C VAL A 145 -6.74 -21.77 -24.24
N PHE A 146 -7.44 -20.64 -24.34
CA PHE A 146 -6.79 -19.37 -24.68
C PHE A 146 -6.20 -18.65 -23.46
N SER A 147 -6.79 -18.75 -22.28
CA SER A 147 -6.32 -18.03 -21.09
C SER A 147 -4.89 -18.39 -20.66
N SER A 148 -4.57 -19.68 -20.66
CA SER A 148 -3.23 -20.19 -20.32
C SER A 148 -2.18 -19.88 -21.39
N ASN A 149 -2.62 -19.70 -22.64
CA ASN A 149 -1.76 -19.47 -23.80
C ASN A 149 -1.81 -18.03 -24.33
N ILE A 150 -2.42 -17.11 -23.57
CA ILE A 150 -2.71 -15.75 -24.04
C ILE A 150 -1.45 -14.97 -24.43
N SER A 151 -0.34 -15.20 -23.71
CA SER A 151 0.97 -14.62 -24.02
C SER A 151 1.54 -15.16 -25.34
N LEU A 152 1.33 -16.45 -25.65
CA LEU A 152 1.75 -17.05 -26.93
C LEU A 152 0.91 -16.51 -28.09
N LEU A 153 -0.41 -16.35 -27.91
CA LEU A 153 -1.31 -15.78 -28.91
C LEU A 153 -0.96 -14.31 -29.20
N GLN A 154 -0.69 -13.54 -28.15
CA GLN A 154 -0.23 -12.16 -28.29
C GLN A 154 1.07 -12.10 -29.12
N TYR A 155 2.03 -12.96 -28.80
CA TYR A 155 3.31 -13.03 -29.52
C TYR A 155 3.12 -13.41 -30.99
N LEU A 156 2.29 -14.41 -31.28
CA LEU A 156 1.97 -14.81 -32.65
C LEU A 156 1.34 -13.66 -33.45
N LEU A 157 0.39 -12.93 -32.85
CA LEU A 157 -0.24 -11.78 -33.51
C LEU A 157 0.77 -10.66 -33.80
N GLN A 158 1.72 -10.41 -32.90
CA GLN A 158 2.79 -9.44 -33.13
C GLN A 158 3.72 -9.86 -34.26
N LEU A 159 4.08 -11.14 -34.34
CA LEU A 159 4.89 -11.68 -35.44
C LEU A 159 4.17 -11.53 -36.79
N LEU A 160 2.89 -11.88 -36.86
CA LEU A 160 2.10 -11.73 -38.10
C LEU A 160 1.99 -10.28 -38.56
N LYS A 161 1.85 -9.33 -37.61
CA LYS A 161 1.86 -7.90 -37.93
C LYS A 161 3.19 -7.45 -38.50
N LEU A 162 4.31 -7.89 -37.91
CA LEU A 162 5.66 -7.63 -38.41
C LEU A 162 5.86 -8.19 -39.82
N GLU A 163 5.46 -9.45 -40.07
CA GLU A 163 5.55 -10.08 -41.39
C GLU A 163 4.67 -9.38 -42.44
N SER A 164 3.55 -8.79 -42.02
CA SER A 164 2.66 -8.00 -42.88
C SER A 164 3.22 -6.61 -43.22
N GLY A 165 4.44 -6.28 -42.79
CA GLY A 165 5.08 -4.97 -43.00
C GLY A 165 4.54 -3.87 -42.08
N SER A 166 3.75 -4.21 -41.05
CA SER A 166 3.31 -3.23 -40.06
C SER A 166 4.40 -3.03 -39.01
N GLU A 167 4.73 -1.77 -38.72
CA GLU A 167 5.66 -1.44 -37.66
C GLU A 167 4.96 -1.65 -36.31
N VAL A 168 5.36 -2.69 -35.57
CA VAL A 168 4.93 -2.88 -34.19
C VAL A 168 5.72 -1.90 -33.34
N ILE A 169 5.21 -0.67 -33.20
CA ILE A 169 5.77 0.33 -32.29
C ILE A 169 5.16 0.06 -30.90
N PRO A 170 5.89 -0.57 -29.96
CA PRO A 170 5.43 -0.54 -28.57
C PRO A 170 5.44 0.91 -28.11
N GLN A 171 4.30 1.42 -27.64
CA GLN A 171 4.26 2.72 -26.97
C GLN A 171 5.03 2.62 -25.65
N SER A 172 6.35 2.82 -25.71
CA SER A 172 7.13 3.18 -24.54
C SER A 172 7.32 4.69 -24.59
N HIS A 173 6.31 5.44 -24.16
CA HIS A 173 6.49 6.87 -23.91
C HIS A 173 7.40 7.00 -22.69
N LYS A 174 8.71 6.97 -22.90
CA LYS A 174 9.62 7.58 -21.96
C LYS A 174 9.38 9.08 -22.12
N ASN A 175 8.70 9.69 -21.16
CA ASN A 175 8.61 11.14 -21.06
C ASN A 175 10.04 11.67 -20.85
N MET A 176 10.72 11.94 -21.96
CA MET A 176 12.01 12.60 -21.96
C MET A 176 11.73 14.09 -21.80
N LEU A 177 11.79 14.58 -20.57
CA LEU A 177 11.72 16.01 -20.28
C LEU A 177 13.02 16.65 -20.78
N THR A 178 13.00 17.17 -21.99
CA THR A 178 14.12 17.97 -22.51
C THR A 178 14.12 19.33 -21.83
N LEU A 179 15.27 20.00 -21.86
CA LEU A 179 15.41 21.36 -21.34
C LEU A 179 14.43 22.32 -22.04
N ASP A 180 14.19 22.12 -23.34
CA ASP A 180 13.20 22.87 -24.12
C ASP A 180 11.76 22.60 -23.65
N SER A 181 11.40 21.35 -23.33
CA SER A 181 10.09 21.02 -22.77
C SER A 181 9.88 21.66 -21.40
N ILE A 182 10.92 21.68 -20.56
CA ILE A 182 10.89 22.35 -19.25
C ILE A 182 10.72 23.86 -19.44
N ASN A 183 11.51 24.48 -20.32
CA ASN A 183 11.39 25.92 -20.60
C ASN A 183 10.01 26.30 -21.16
N ASN A 184 9.47 25.50 -22.09
CA ASN A 184 8.12 25.70 -22.62
C ASN A 184 7.05 25.55 -21.53
N PHE A 185 7.22 24.58 -20.63
CA PHE A 185 6.34 24.43 -19.47
C PHE A 185 6.44 25.66 -18.55
N LEU A 186 7.64 26.16 -18.27
CA LEU A 186 7.83 27.35 -17.45
C LEU A 186 7.20 28.60 -18.07
N CYS A 187 7.37 28.82 -19.38
CA CYS A 187 6.71 29.92 -20.08
C CYS A 187 5.19 29.81 -20.04
N MET A 188 4.64 28.60 -20.24
CA MET A 188 3.20 28.36 -20.10
C MET A 188 2.73 28.56 -18.66
N ALA A 189 3.48 28.03 -17.68
CA ALA A 189 3.17 28.20 -16.27
C ALA A 189 3.14 29.67 -15.87
N GLU A 190 4.06 30.47 -16.39
CA GLU A 190 4.10 31.92 -16.17
C GLU A 190 2.91 32.63 -16.85
N SER A 191 2.56 32.26 -18.09
CA SER A 191 1.41 32.85 -18.79
C SER A 191 0.07 32.50 -18.14
N GLU A 192 -0.07 31.27 -17.67
CA GLU A 192 -1.24 30.75 -16.95
C GLU A 192 -1.21 31.10 -15.45
N ARG A 193 -0.17 31.81 -14.99
CA ARG A 193 0.01 32.21 -13.58
C ARG A 193 -0.03 31.03 -12.60
N LEU A 194 0.42 29.86 -13.03
CA LEU A 194 0.58 28.70 -12.16
C LEU A 194 1.56 29.03 -11.03
N GLY A 195 1.14 28.80 -9.78
CA GLY A 195 1.94 29.12 -8.59
C GLY A 195 1.84 30.57 -8.11
N GLN A 196 1.05 31.44 -8.76
CA GLN A 196 0.67 32.73 -8.21
C GLN A 196 -0.57 32.58 -7.32
N THR A 197 -0.65 33.36 -6.24
CA THR A 197 -1.84 33.40 -5.38
C THR A 197 -3.08 33.81 -6.18
N PRO A 198 -4.25 33.19 -5.93
CA PRO A 198 -5.50 33.55 -6.62
C PRO A 198 -5.81 35.06 -6.52
N PRO A 199 -6.36 35.68 -7.57
CA PRO A 199 -6.63 37.12 -7.62
C PRO A 199 -7.75 37.56 -6.65
N ASP A 200 -8.67 36.66 -6.32
CA ASP A 200 -9.60 36.82 -5.21
C ASP A 200 -8.94 36.20 -3.99
N GLY A 201 -8.83 36.93 -2.87
CA GLY A 201 -8.17 36.51 -1.63
C GLY A 201 -8.78 35.30 -0.92
N ALA A 202 -9.05 34.22 -1.66
CA ALA A 202 -9.20 32.87 -1.19
C ALA A 202 -7.94 32.55 -0.38
N THR A 203 -8.14 32.42 0.91
CA THR A 203 -7.14 31.85 1.80
C THR A 203 -7.13 30.37 1.49
N ASP A 204 -6.21 29.95 0.61
CA ASP A 204 -5.98 28.53 0.40
C ASP A 204 -5.64 27.91 1.77
N GLU A 205 -6.39 26.88 2.15
CA GLU A 205 -6.15 26.17 3.41
C GLU A 205 -4.79 25.47 3.30
N ALA A 206 -3.95 25.62 4.33
CA ALA A 206 -2.64 24.97 4.38
C ALA A 206 -2.79 23.47 4.11
N ILE A 207 -1.92 22.90 3.27
CA ILE A 207 -1.93 21.45 3.05
C ILE A 207 -1.60 20.77 4.37
N ASP A 208 -2.57 20.01 4.85
CA ASP A 208 -2.46 19.18 6.04
C ASP A 208 -1.34 18.16 5.91
N ASP A 209 -0.54 17.99 6.96
CA ASP A 209 0.40 16.88 7.04
C ASP A 209 -0.40 15.59 7.33
N PHE A 210 -0.68 14.84 6.27
CA PHE A 210 -1.46 13.60 6.36
C PHE A 210 -0.79 12.54 7.22
N TYR A 211 0.55 12.54 7.30
CA TYR A 211 1.28 11.59 8.13
C TYR A 211 1.09 11.90 9.62
N LEU A 212 1.30 13.15 10.04
CA LEU A 212 1.09 13.59 11.42
C LEU A 212 -0.38 13.47 11.82
N ASN A 213 -1.31 13.87 10.94
CA ASN A 213 -2.74 13.73 11.18
C ASN A 213 -3.14 12.25 11.32
N GLY A 214 -2.54 11.38 10.50
CA GLY A 214 -2.71 9.93 10.60
C GLY A 214 -2.26 9.37 11.94
N ILE A 215 -1.06 9.78 12.42
CA ILE A 215 -0.54 9.39 13.74
C ILE A 215 -1.49 9.84 14.86
N ALA A 216 -1.86 11.13 14.87
CA ALA A 216 -2.72 11.69 15.91
C ALA A 216 -4.07 10.95 15.99
N LYS A 217 -4.64 10.62 14.83
CA LYS A 217 -5.91 9.88 14.75
C LYS A 217 -5.77 8.45 15.26
N MET A 218 -4.71 7.73 14.88
CA MET A 218 -4.46 6.38 15.37
C MET A 218 -4.18 6.35 16.87
N GLN A 219 -3.42 7.31 17.39
CA GLN A 219 -3.17 7.43 18.84
C GLN A 219 -4.47 7.66 19.59
N LYS A 220 -5.29 8.60 19.13
CA LYS A 220 -6.61 8.87 19.72
C LYS A 220 -7.49 7.61 19.75
N GLU A 221 -7.55 6.87 18.65
CA GLU A 221 -8.30 5.63 18.56
C GLU A 221 -7.73 4.53 19.48
N PHE A 222 -6.41 4.41 19.56
CA PHE A 222 -5.74 3.47 20.44
C PHE A 222 -6.15 3.66 21.91
N PHE A 223 -6.18 4.91 22.39
CA PHE A 223 -6.62 5.21 23.76
C PHE A 223 -8.12 5.01 24.00
N GLN A 224 -8.95 5.06 22.96
CA GLN A 224 -10.41 4.92 23.08
C GLN A 224 -10.88 3.47 23.03
N SER A 225 -10.40 2.71 22.05
CA SER A 225 -10.92 1.37 21.75
C SER A 225 -9.83 0.37 21.34
N GLY A 226 -8.56 0.77 21.38
CA GLY A 226 -7.46 0.02 20.79
C GLY A 226 -7.51 0.03 19.25
N LEU A 227 -6.53 -0.62 18.62
CA LEU A 227 -6.38 -0.72 17.16
C LEU A 227 -6.83 -2.09 16.61
N ASN A 228 -7.76 -2.75 17.30
CA ASN A 228 -8.24 -4.10 16.98
C ASN A 228 -8.82 -4.21 15.56
N ARG A 229 -9.28 -3.09 14.96
CA ARG A 229 -9.75 -3.06 13.58
C ARG A 229 -8.71 -3.48 12.56
N PHE A 230 -7.41 -3.37 12.88
CA PHE A 230 -6.31 -3.77 12.00
C PHE A 230 -5.89 -5.23 12.20
N LYS A 231 -6.48 -5.95 13.17
CA LYS A 231 -6.25 -7.39 13.30
C LYS A 231 -6.81 -8.11 12.07
N PRO A 232 -5.98 -8.87 11.32
CA PRO A 232 -6.46 -9.70 10.22
C PRO A 232 -7.34 -10.81 10.76
N TYR A 233 -8.42 -11.13 10.04
CA TYR A 233 -9.26 -12.27 10.38
C TYR A 233 -8.52 -13.55 9.96
N SER A 234 -8.09 -14.35 10.93
CA SER A 234 -7.26 -15.54 10.69
C SER A 234 -7.64 -16.66 11.66
N GLN A 235 -8.88 -17.16 11.53
CA GLN A 235 -9.41 -18.21 12.43
C GLN A 235 -8.59 -19.50 12.41
N GLY A 236 -7.91 -19.83 11.30
CA GLY A 236 -7.11 -21.06 11.18
C GLY A 236 -5.59 -20.93 11.37
N ILE A 237 -5.05 -19.71 11.51
CA ILE A 237 -3.60 -19.50 11.77
C ILE A 237 -3.38 -19.22 13.27
N MET A 238 -4.26 -18.44 13.90
CA MET A 238 -4.18 -18.21 15.35
C MET A 238 -4.51 -19.48 16.16
N SER A 239 -5.30 -20.41 15.62
CA SER A 239 -5.59 -21.68 16.31
C SER A 239 -4.36 -22.57 16.46
N MET A 240 -3.35 -22.44 15.59
CA MET A 240 -2.11 -23.22 15.72
C MET A 240 -1.24 -22.70 16.86
N TYR A 241 -1.12 -21.37 17.01
CA TYR A 241 -0.38 -20.77 18.12
C TYR A 241 -1.09 -20.96 19.46
N ASP A 242 -2.43 -20.88 19.47
CA ASP A 242 -3.21 -21.18 20.69
C ASP A 242 -3.09 -22.66 21.10
N GLU A 243 -2.90 -23.59 20.16
CA GLU A 243 -2.65 -25.01 20.46
C GLU A 243 -1.22 -25.26 20.97
N ASP A 244 -0.21 -24.61 20.37
CA ASP A 244 1.20 -24.72 20.80
C ASP A 244 1.43 -24.08 22.18
N ASP A 245 0.83 -22.92 22.48
CA ASP A 245 0.92 -22.26 23.79
C ASP A 245 0.18 -23.08 24.88
N VAL A 246 -0.97 -23.69 24.54
CA VAL A 246 -1.70 -24.58 25.44
C VAL A 246 -0.94 -25.89 25.67
N GLN A 247 -0.23 -26.41 24.67
CA GLN A 247 0.63 -27.59 24.80
C GLN A 247 1.87 -27.29 25.63
N HIS A 248 2.53 -26.15 25.43
CA HIS A 248 3.66 -25.73 26.26
C HIS A 248 3.25 -25.47 27.73
N GLU A 249 2.10 -24.82 27.97
CA GLU A 249 1.57 -24.67 29.33
C GLU A 249 1.13 -26.00 29.96
N ALA A 250 0.65 -26.95 29.16
CA ALA A 250 0.28 -28.28 29.64
C ALA A 250 1.52 -29.11 30.00
N GLU A 251 2.57 -29.09 29.18
CA GLU A 251 3.84 -29.77 29.45
C GLU A 251 4.54 -29.19 30.70
N GLU A 252 4.55 -27.87 30.90
CA GLU A 252 5.08 -27.27 32.13
C GLU A 252 4.27 -27.64 33.38
N LYS A 253 2.94 -27.76 33.26
CA LYS A 253 2.06 -28.23 34.35
C LYS A 253 2.21 -29.73 34.64
N GLU A 254 2.50 -30.55 33.63
CA GLU A 254 2.69 -32.00 33.79
C GLU A 254 4.06 -32.32 34.39
N ILE A 255 5.11 -31.57 34.02
CA ILE A 255 6.44 -31.67 34.63
C ILE A 255 6.41 -31.23 36.11
N THR A 256 5.66 -30.18 36.45
CA THR A 256 5.54 -29.70 37.83
C THR A 256 4.69 -30.63 38.71
N THR A 257 3.61 -31.21 38.19
CA THR A 257 2.77 -32.18 38.93
C THR A 257 3.41 -33.57 39.06
N GLY A 258 4.20 -34.00 38.07
CA GLY A 258 4.98 -35.25 38.15
C GLY A 258 6.07 -35.22 39.23
N LEU A 259 6.71 -34.06 39.43
CA LEU A 259 7.69 -33.84 40.49
C LEU A 259 7.05 -33.78 41.89
N GLU A 260 5.78 -33.40 42.03
CA GLU A 260 5.06 -33.41 43.32
C GLU A 260 4.54 -34.81 43.70
N HIS A 261 4.20 -35.65 42.72
CA HIS A 261 3.65 -36.98 42.95
C HIS A 261 4.68 -38.05 43.35
N GLU A 262 5.96 -37.86 43.04
CA GLU A 262 7.03 -38.80 43.46
C GLU A 262 7.43 -38.68 44.94
N TYR A 263 6.99 -37.65 45.67
CA TYR A 263 7.33 -37.47 47.09
C TYR A 263 6.22 -37.90 48.09
N LEU A 264 5.07 -38.41 47.62
CA LEU A 264 3.88 -38.61 48.49
C LEU A 264 3.35 -40.05 48.61
N ASN A 265 4.04 -41.06 48.06
CA ASN A 265 3.51 -42.43 47.98
C ASN A 265 4.31 -43.50 48.76
N ASP A 266 4.96 -43.12 49.86
CA ASP A 266 5.60 -44.11 50.74
C ASP A 266 5.24 -43.84 52.21
N GLU A 267 3.95 -43.92 52.56
CA GLU A 267 3.55 -44.20 53.94
C GLU A 267 2.11 -44.75 54.05
N SER A 268 2.02 -45.91 54.71
CA SER A 268 0.83 -46.53 55.34
C SER A 268 -0.05 -47.48 54.50
N SER A 269 0.29 -48.77 54.59
CA SER A 269 -0.69 -49.86 54.60
C SER A 269 -0.71 -50.52 55.98
N GLU A 270 -1.86 -50.34 56.63
CA GLU A 270 -2.62 -51.29 57.46
C GLU A 270 -2.01 -51.89 58.74
N SER A 271 -2.68 -51.50 59.81
CA SER A 271 -2.74 -52.06 61.16
C SER A 271 -3.72 -53.26 61.24
N ILE A 272 -3.46 -54.16 62.21
CA ILE A 272 -4.39 -54.94 63.06
C ILE A 272 -4.24 -56.49 63.03
N GLU A 273 -3.54 -56.95 64.07
CA GLU A 273 -3.81 -58.05 65.04
C GLU A 273 -4.32 -59.44 64.58
N MET A 274 -3.46 -60.46 64.74
CA MET A 274 -3.51 -61.43 65.86
C MET A 274 -2.14 -62.09 66.08
#